data_AF-A0A151JXJ7-F1
#
_entry.id   AF-A0A151JXJ7-F1
#
_cell.length_a   1.000
_cell.length_b   1.000
_cell.length_c   1.000
_cell.angle_alpha   90.00
_cell.angle_beta   90.00
_cell.angle_gamma   90.00
#
_symmetry.space_group_name_H-M   'P 1'
#
loop_
_entity.id
_entity.type
_entity.pdbx_description
1 polymer ?
#
loop_
_entity_poly.entity_id
_entity_poly.type
_entity_poly.pdbx_seq_one_letter_code
_entity_poly.pdbx_strand_id
1 'polypeptide(L)'
;SFAMIVPMFVDLQGFIVGKKFIVKEVAVLRKGAILSHHIFTSPMSWDFLTKSEKGYVSLLRAHHHGLQWKDGMIPHSMVKRLITMVIIGVEEDDDNKALVYVKGCEKREWLVDILDNDDLTIATLDADYEDIDSLNNLDVTNTLRCGQHIKSCALQNVFKIYNLWSHNAKKKYVKFKII
;
A
#
# COMPACT_ATOMS: atom_id res chain seq x y z
N SER A 1 13.95 27.07 6.94
CA SER A 1 12.94 26.20 7.58
C SER A 1 13.17 24.79 7.07
N PHE A 2 13.04 23.76 7.91
CA PHE A 2 12.96 22.39 7.39
C PHE A 2 11.52 22.20 6.88
N ALA A 3 11.33 22.28 5.57
CA ALA A 3 10.09 21.81 4.97
C ALA A 3 9.98 20.31 5.28
N MET A 4 8.95 19.90 6.01
CA MET A 4 8.66 18.48 6.15
C MET A 4 8.14 18.00 4.80
N ILE A 5 8.89 17.12 4.14
CA ILE A 5 8.35 16.31 3.05
C ILE A 5 7.17 15.54 3.63
N VAL A 6 5.97 15.78 3.09
CA VAL A 6 4.76 15.11 3.53
C VAL A 6 4.58 13.84 2.70
N PRO A 7 4.88 12.65 3.26
CA PRO A 7 4.91 11.43 2.48
C PRO A 7 3.51 10.96 2.07
N MET A 8 3.47 10.18 1.00
CA MET A 8 2.35 9.31 0.66
C MET A 8 2.54 7.93 1.29
N PHE A 9 1.44 7.27 1.59
CA PHE A 9 1.40 5.93 2.17
C PHE A 9 0.64 5.01 1.24
N VAL A 10 1.25 3.89 0.87
CA VAL A 10 0.72 2.93 -0.09
C VAL A 10 0.70 1.54 0.55
N ASP A 11 -0.40 0.82 0.37
CA ASP A 11 -0.46 -0.62 0.61
C ASP A 11 -1.07 -1.32 -0.60
N LEU A 12 -0.54 -2.51 -0.88
CA LEU A 12 -0.92 -3.36 -1.99
C LEU A 12 -1.38 -4.70 -1.42
N GLN A 13 -2.51 -5.23 -1.87
CA GLN A 13 -2.91 -6.63 -1.62
C GLN A 13 -3.07 -7.35 -2.94
N GLY A 14 -2.75 -8.63 -2.97
CA GLY A 14 -2.60 -9.38 -4.21
C GLY A 14 -2.24 -10.83 -3.99
N PHE A 15 -1.92 -11.50 -5.09
CA PHE A 15 -1.59 -12.92 -5.12
C PHE A 15 -0.23 -13.14 -5.81
N ILE A 16 0.45 -14.22 -5.44
CA ILE A 16 1.62 -14.69 -6.19
C ILE A 16 1.17 -15.76 -7.18
N VAL A 17 1.36 -15.49 -8.47
CA VAL A 17 1.05 -16.42 -9.58
C VAL A 17 2.26 -16.46 -10.49
N GLY A 18 2.75 -17.66 -10.82
CA GLY A 18 3.96 -17.82 -11.63
C GLY A 18 5.18 -17.05 -11.11
N LYS A 19 5.34 -16.94 -9.77
CA LYS A 19 6.39 -16.14 -9.08
C LYS A 19 6.29 -14.63 -9.29
N LYS A 20 5.16 -14.13 -9.79
CA LYS A 20 4.90 -12.70 -9.97
C LYS A 20 3.82 -12.24 -9.01
N PHE A 21 4.02 -11.07 -8.40
CA PHE A 21 3.00 -10.40 -7.61
C PHE A 21 1.94 -9.79 -8.52
N ILE A 22 0.71 -10.27 -8.38
CA ILE A 22 -0.49 -9.78 -9.05
C ILE A 22 -1.26 -8.91 -8.06
N VAL A 23 -1.16 -7.60 -8.23
CA VAL A 23 -1.90 -6.66 -7.40
C VAL A 23 -3.40 -6.75 -7.68
N LYS A 24 -4.20 -6.71 -6.62
CA LYS A 24 -5.67 -6.81 -6.67
C LYS A 24 -6.35 -5.68 -5.94
N GLU A 25 -5.73 -5.16 -4.90
CA GLU A 25 -6.22 -3.99 -4.18
C GLU A 25 -5.07 -3.04 -3.92
N VAL A 26 -5.32 -1.75 -4.12
CA VAL A 26 -4.37 -0.67 -3.80
C VAL A 26 -5.10 0.39 -3.03
N ALA A 27 -4.45 0.90 -1.99
CA ALA A 27 -4.86 2.12 -1.33
C ALA A 27 -3.68 3.09 -1.28
N VAL A 28 -3.98 4.38 -1.46
CA VAL A 28 -3.02 5.48 -1.38
C VAL A 28 -3.59 6.54 -0.45
N LEU A 29 -2.81 6.95 0.53
CA LEU A 29 -3.20 7.91 1.56
C LEU A 29 -2.14 8.99 1.70
N ARG A 30 -2.58 10.24 1.85
CA ARG A 30 -1.69 11.39 2.10
C ARG A 30 -2.39 12.34 3.06
N LYS A 31 -1.65 12.91 4.04
CA LYS A 31 -2.22 13.86 5.02
C LYS A 31 -3.47 13.34 5.75
N GLY A 32 -3.59 12.02 5.94
CA GLY A 32 -4.77 11.39 6.54
C GLY A 32 -5.99 11.26 5.62
N ALA A 33 -5.90 11.73 4.37
CA ALA A 33 -6.95 11.62 3.36
C ALA A 33 -6.65 10.50 2.37
N ILE A 34 -7.69 9.76 1.96
CA ILE A 34 -7.60 8.73 0.93
C ILE A 34 -7.50 9.44 -0.42
N LEU A 35 -6.40 9.24 -1.14
CA LEU A 35 -6.24 9.72 -2.52
C LEU A 35 -6.81 8.71 -3.52
N SER A 36 -6.64 7.42 -3.24
CA SER A 36 -7.22 6.35 -4.06
C SER A 36 -7.43 5.08 -3.24
N HIS A 37 -8.47 4.35 -3.61
CA HIS A 37 -8.73 2.98 -3.19
C HIS A 37 -9.36 2.22 -4.36
N HIS A 38 -8.68 1.19 -4.85
CA HIS A 38 -9.09 0.45 -6.03
C HIS A 38 -9.00 -1.05 -5.79
N ILE A 39 -10.00 -1.78 -6.30
CA ILE A 39 -9.99 -3.24 -6.40
C ILE A 39 -10.09 -3.60 -7.88
N PHE A 40 -9.04 -4.22 -8.40
CA PHE A 40 -8.87 -4.56 -9.80
C PHE A 40 -9.38 -5.97 -10.09
N THR A 41 -9.91 -6.20 -11.29
CA THR A 41 -10.17 -7.54 -11.80
C THR A 41 -8.86 -8.32 -11.93
N SER A 42 -8.93 -9.65 -12.03
CA SER A 42 -7.72 -10.45 -12.27
C SER A 42 -7.30 -10.39 -13.74
N PRO A 43 -5.99 -10.43 -14.04
CA PRO A 43 -5.49 -10.32 -15.41
C PRO A 43 -5.80 -11.54 -16.28
N MET A 44 -6.21 -12.65 -15.66
CA MET A 44 -6.55 -13.89 -16.35
C MET A 44 -7.67 -14.65 -15.64
N SER A 45 -8.35 -15.54 -16.38
CA SER A 45 -9.38 -16.42 -15.82
C SER A 45 -8.81 -17.34 -14.74
N TRP A 46 -9.63 -17.66 -13.74
CA TRP A 46 -9.35 -18.66 -12.71
C TRP A 46 -8.93 -20.01 -13.32
N ASP A 47 -9.50 -20.37 -14.46
CA ASP A 47 -9.28 -21.67 -15.08
C ASP A 47 -7.86 -21.87 -15.58
N PHE A 48 -7.14 -20.77 -15.85
CA PHE A 48 -5.74 -20.80 -16.25
C PHE A 48 -4.76 -20.97 -15.09
N LEU A 49 -5.23 -20.87 -13.84
CA LEU A 49 -4.37 -21.11 -12.68
C LEU A 49 -4.12 -22.61 -12.50
N THR A 50 -2.88 -22.95 -12.16
CA THR A 50 -2.51 -24.30 -11.75
C THR A 50 -3.21 -24.69 -10.45
N LYS A 51 -3.29 -26.00 -10.15
CA LYS A 51 -3.89 -26.49 -8.91
C LYS A 51 -3.23 -25.90 -7.66
N SER A 52 -1.90 -25.75 -7.68
CA SER A 52 -1.14 -25.13 -6.58
C SER A 52 -1.47 -23.66 -6.40
N GLU A 53 -1.55 -22.88 -7.49
CA GLU A 53 -1.90 -21.46 -7.44
C GLU A 53 -3.33 -21.25 -6.93
N LYS A 54 -4.28 -22.08 -7.39
CA LYS A 54 -5.66 -22.08 -6.86
C LYS A 54 -5.71 -22.34 -5.36
N GLY A 55 -4.90 -23.29 -4.88
CA GLY A 55 -4.73 -23.57 -3.45
C GLY A 55 -4.20 -22.37 -2.68
N TYR A 56 -3.14 -21.73 -3.18
CA TYR A 56 -2.53 -20.54 -2.57
C TYR A 56 -3.50 -19.35 -2.52
N VAL A 57 -4.20 -19.05 -3.63
CA VAL A 57 -5.23 -18.01 -3.68
C VAL A 57 -6.34 -18.28 -2.66
N SER A 58 -6.77 -19.55 -2.54
CA SER A 58 -7.81 -19.94 -1.58
C SER A 58 -7.36 -19.76 -0.13
N LEU A 59 -6.09 -20.07 0.17
CA LEU A 59 -5.48 -19.87 1.49
C LEU A 59 -5.43 -18.38 1.86
N LEU A 60 -4.94 -17.53 0.96
CA LEU A 60 -4.87 -16.08 1.18
C LEU A 60 -6.25 -15.45 1.36
N ARG A 61 -7.25 -15.91 0.59
CA ARG A 61 -8.64 -15.51 0.77
C ARG A 61 -9.14 -15.84 2.18
N ALA A 62 -8.96 -17.08 2.63
CA ALA A 62 -9.51 -17.53 3.92
C ALA A 62 -8.82 -16.88 5.14
N HIS A 63 -7.50 -16.69 5.05
CA HIS A 63 -6.67 -16.39 6.22
C HIS A 63 -5.97 -15.03 6.20
N HIS A 64 -5.86 -14.36 5.05
CA HIS A 64 -5.11 -13.11 4.95
C HIS A 64 -6.00 -11.89 4.65
N HIS A 65 -6.35 -11.66 3.39
CA HIS A 65 -6.97 -10.40 2.95
C HIS A 65 -8.43 -10.54 2.49
N GLY A 66 -8.98 -11.75 2.39
CA GLY A 66 -10.39 -11.93 2.01
C GLY A 66 -10.73 -11.73 0.53
N LEU A 67 -9.87 -11.05 -0.25
CA LEU A 67 -10.05 -10.87 -1.70
C LEU A 67 -10.25 -12.21 -2.43
N GLN A 68 -11.27 -12.26 -3.28
CA GLN A 68 -11.50 -13.34 -4.24
C GLN A 68 -10.80 -13.05 -5.56
N TRP A 69 -10.49 -14.12 -6.29
CA TRP A 69 -9.89 -13.99 -7.63
C TRP A 69 -10.78 -13.18 -8.58
N LYS A 70 -12.11 -13.29 -8.47
CA LYS A 70 -13.05 -12.60 -9.36
C LYS A 70 -13.46 -11.21 -8.89
N ASP A 71 -13.02 -10.77 -7.71
CA ASP A 71 -13.36 -9.44 -7.19
C ASP A 71 -12.75 -8.34 -8.07
N GLY A 72 -13.33 -7.14 -7.95
CA GLY A 72 -12.90 -5.94 -8.65
C GLY A 72 -13.79 -5.57 -9.84
N MET A 73 -13.89 -4.27 -10.10
CA MET A 73 -14.64 -3.72 -11.23
C MET A 73 -13.74 -3.00 -12.23
N ILE A 74 -12.51 -2.69 -11.84
CA ILE A 74 -11.55 -1.96 -12.66
C ILE A 74 -10.65 -2.99 -13.37
N PRO A 75 -10.52 -2.95 -14.70
CA PRO A 75 -9.64 -3.88 -15.42
C PRO A 75 -8.20 -3.85 -14.90
N HIS A 76 -7.55 -5.01 -14.74
CA HIS A 76 -6.14 -5.08 -14.32
C HIS A 76 -5.19 -4.28 -15.24
N SER A 77 -5.53 -4.11 -16.52
CA SER A 77 -4.76 -3.29 -17.45
C SER A 77 -4.64 -1.82 -17.04
N MET A 78 -5.50 -1.35 -16.12
CA MET A 78 -5.52 0.02 -15.63
C MET A 78 -4.60 0.27 -14.45
N VAL A 79 -4.04 -0.78 -13.84
CA VAL A 79 -3.24 -0.71 -12.61
C VAL A 79 -2.12 0.33 -12.74
N LYS A 80 -1.24 0.19 -13.75
CA LYS A 80 -0.12 1.11 -13.96
C LYS A 80 -0.60 2.55 -14.10
N ARG A 81 -1.61 2.78 -14.94
CA ARG A 81 -2.15 4.13 -15.21
C ARG A 81 -2.68 4.80 -13.95
N LEU A 82 -3.55 4.12 -13.20
CA LEU A 82 -4.21 4.72 -12.03
C LEU A 82 -3.23 4.97 -10.89
N ILE A 83 -2.29 4.04 -10.65
CA ILE A 83 -1.26 4.20 -9.61
C ILE A 83 -0.30 5.35 -9.98
N THR A 84 0.14 5.42 -11.24
CA THR A 84 0.99 6.51 -11.75
C THR A 84 0.30 7.86 -11.57
N MET A 85 -0.97 7.97 -11.98
CA MET A 85 -1.73 9.23 -11.88
C MET A 85 -1.86 9.71 -10.43
N VAL A 86 -2.12 8.82 -9.48
CA VAL A 86 -2.31 9.23 -8.06
C VAL A 86 -1.00 9.49 -7.33
N ILE A 87 0.11 8.86 -7.73
CA ILE A 87 1.40 9.07 -7.04
C ILE A 87 2.19 10.21 -7.68
N ILE A 88 2.25 10.29 -9.01
CA ILE A 88 3.06 11.29 -9.73
C ILE A 88 2.23 12.54 -10.06
N GLY A 89 0.93 12.37 -10.35
CA GLY A 89 0.06 13.49 -10.75
C GLY A 89 -0.39 14.40 -9.61
N VAL A 90 0.07 14.17 -8.38
CA VAL A 90 -0.19 15.08 -7.26
C VAL A 90 0.86 16.17 -7.32
N GLU A 91 0.49 17.33 -7.88
CA GLU A 91 1.33 18.52 -7.90
C GLU A 91 1.76 18.89 -6.48
N GLU A 92 3.07 19.08 -6.28
CA GLU A 92 3.63 19.62 -5.05
C GLU A 92 3.95 21.10 -5.24
N ASP A 93 3.65 21.93 -4.23
CA ASP A 93 4.13 23.32 -4.14
C ASP A 93 5.63 23.39 -3.72
N ASP A 94 6.35 22.26 -3.69
CA ASP A 94 7.71 22.13 -3.15
C ASP A 94 8.60 21.33 -4.12
N ASP A 95 9.81 21.83 -4.38
CA ASP A 95 10.81 21.26 -5.30
C ASP A 95 11.45 19.93 -4.78
N ASN A 96 10.83 19.30 -3.79
CA ASN A 96 11.38 18.12 -3.13
C ASN A 96 10.92 16.82 -3.81
N LYS A 97 11.81 15.82 -3.87
CA LYS A 97 11.47 14.47 -4.33
C LYS A 97 10.32 13.89 -3.50
N ALA A 98 9.27 13.42 -4.16
CA ALA A 98 8.11 12.86 -3.48
C ALA A 98 8.49 11.55 -2.77
N LEU A 99 8.23 11.50 -1.46
CA LEU A 99 8.48 10.33 -0.61
C LEU A 99 7.22 9.46 -0.52
N VAL A 100 7.36 8.19 -0.86
CA VAL A 100 6.31 7.17 -0.79
C VAL A 100 6.73 6.08 0.18
N TYR A 101 5.92 5.86 1.23
CA TYR A 101 6.09 4.76 2.16
C TYR A 101 5.20 3.58 1.79
N VAL A 102 5.79 2.39 1.79
CA VAL A 102 5.11 1.09 1.70
C VAL A 102 5.64 0.15 2.78
N LYS A 103 4.88 -0.89 3.14
CA LYS A 103 5.37 -1.94 4.03
C LYS A 103 5.75 -3.19 3.25
N GLY A 104 6.95 -3.75 3.51
CA GLY A 104 7.47 -4.95 2.86
C GLY A 104 8.24 -4.69 1.56
N CYS A 105 9.41 -5.33 1.43
CA CYS A 105 10.32 -5.16 0.29
C CYS A 105 9.71 -5.59 -1.04
N GLU A 106 8.96 -6.69 -1.09
CA GLU A 106 8.32 -7.16 -2.33
C GLU A 106 7.36 -6.13 -2.92
N LYS A 107 6.55 -5.48 -2.06
CA LYS A 107 5.63 -4.42 -2.49
C LYS A 107 6.39 -3.17 -2.94
N ARG A 108 7.51 -2.84 -2.28
CA ARG A 108 8.40 -1.75 -2.70
C ARG A 108 8.97 -2.00 -4.08
N GLU A 109 9.57 -3.17 -4.29
CA GLU A 109 10.18 -3.56 -5.57
C GLU A 109 9.15 -3.54 -6.70
N TRP A 110 7.96 -4.08 -6.44
CA TRP A 110 6.86 -4.02 -7.41
C TRP A 110 6.44 -2.58 -7.73
N LEU A 111 6.38 -1.70 -6.73
CA LEU A 111 5.97 -0.31 -6.93
C LEU A 111 7.06 0.50 -7.66
N VAL A 112 8.33 0.21 -7.42
CA VAL A 112 9.46 0.79 -8.17
C VAL A 112 9.38 0.40 -9.64
N ASP A 113 9.19 -0.89 -9.93
CA ASP A 113 9.11 -1.42 -11.30
C ASP A 113 7.93 -0.81 -12.09
N ILE A 114 6.77 -0.63 -11.46
CA ILE A 114 5.60 -0.12 -12.18
C ILE A 114 5.66 1.39 -12.44
N LEU A 115 6.25 2.15 -11.51
CA LEU A 115 6.31 3.62 -11.59
C LEU A 115 7.50 4.11 -12.43
N ASP A 116 8.65 3.44 -12.34
CA ASP A 116 9.84 3.71 -13.15
C ASP A 116 10.17 5.22 -13.23
N ASN A 117 10.35 5.86 -12.07
CA ASN A 117 10.54 7.29 -11.94
C ASN A 117 11.62 7.62 -10.89
N ASP A 118 12.71 8.23 -11.33
CA ASP A 118 13.90 8.57 -10.52
C ASP A 118 13.69 9.75 -9.54
N ASP A 119 12.61 10.51 -9.72
CA ASP A 119 12.22 11.61 -8.84
C ASP A 119 11.40 11.14 -7.64
N LEU A 120 10.96 9.88 -7.63
CA LEU A 120 10.26 9.25 -6.51
C LEU A 120 11.24 8.53 -5.59
N THR A 121 11.15 8.85 -4.30
CA THR A 121 11.79 8.02 -3.27
C THR A 121 10.75 7.05 -2.71
N ILE A 122 10.87 5.77 -3.03
CA ILE A 122 9.99 4.72 -2.48
C ILE A 122 10.72 4.01 -1.36
N ALA A 123 10.31 4.25 -0.13
CA ALA A 123 10.91 3.70 1.08
C ALA A 123 10.02 2.64 1.71
N THR A 124 10.66 1.66 2.36
CA THR A 124 9.96 0.75 3.26
C THR A 124 9.92 1.33 4.66
N LEU A 125 8.75 1.34 5.31
CA LEU A 125 8.67 1.68 6.74
C LEU A 125 9.60 0.81 7.57
N ASP A 126 9.71 -0.48 7.23
CA ASP A 126 10.52 -1.48 7.94
C ASP A 126 12.03 -1.12 7.97
N ALA A 127 12.50 -0.23 7.10
CA ALA A 127 13.88 0.27 7.10
C ALA A 127 14.08 1.49 8.02
N ASP A 128 13.02 2.27 8.25
CA ASP A 128 13.09 3.56 8.95
C ASP A 128 12.69 3.48 10.43
N TYR A 129 12.03 2.38 10.82
CA TYR A 129 11.60 2.13 12.19
C TYR A 129 11.96 0.70 12.60
N GLU A 130 12.73 0.57 13.68
CA GLU A 130 13.00 -0.71 14.33
C GLU A 130 11.71 -1.25 14.98
N ASP A 131 11.55 -2.58 14.99
CA ASP A 131 10.45 -3.30 15.64
C ASP A 131 9.03 -2.85 15.20
N ILE A 132 8.82 -2.70 13.89
CA ILE A 132 7.46 -2.51 13.38
C ILE A 132 6.68 -3.81 13.53
N ASP A 133 5.77 -3.78 14.49
CA ASP A 133 4.73 -4.79 14.66
C ASP A 133 4.08 -5.19 13.33
N SER A 134 3.67 -6.46 13.24
CA SER A 134 2.82 -6.91 12.14
C SER A 134 1.66 -5.93 11.95
N LEU A 135 1.24 -5.66 10.71
CA LEU A 135 0.08 -4.80 10.46
C LEU A 135 -1.16 -5.29 11.22
N ASN A 136 -1.23 -6.58 11.53
CA ASN A 136 -2.32 -7.17 12.30
C ASN A 136 -2.35 -6.72 13.77
N ASN A 137 -1.20 -6.31 14.33
CA ASN A 137 -1.06 -5.87 15.71
C ASN A 137 -1.17 -4.34 15.87
N LEU A 138 -1.11 -3.60 14.76
CA LEU A 138 -1.26 -2.14 14.77
C LEU A 138 -2.72 -1.74 14.99
N ASP A 139 -2.90 -0.73 15.83
CA ASP A 139 -4.21 -0.22 16.23
C ASP A 139 -5.06 0.18 15.02
N VAL A 140 -6.30 -0.32 15.00
CA VAL A 140 -7.33 -0.05 13.98
C VAL A 140 -8.29 1.07 14.38
N THR A 141 -8.12 1.66 15.56
CA THR A 141 -9.01 2.71 16.06
C THR A 141 -9.07 3.87 15.06
N ASN A 142 -10.30 4.28 14.73
CA ASN A 142 -10.59 5.34 13.74
C ASN A 142 -10.14 5.05 12.29
N THR A 143 -9.85 3.79 11.92
CA THR A 143 -9.59 3.44 10.53
C THR A 143 -10.89 3.19 9.75
N LEU A 144 -10.99 3.76 8.55
CA LEU A 144 -12.12 3.51 7.66
C LEU A 144 -12.11 2.04 7.22
N ARG A 145 -13.27 1.39 7.26
CA ARG A 145 -13.43 0.00 6.84
C ARG A 145 -13.77 -0.05 5.36
N CYS A 146 -13.14 -0.97 4.63
CA CYS A 146 -13.58 -1.34 3.30
C CYS A 146 -14.94 -2.04 3.40
N GLY A 147 -15.90 -1.64 2.57
CA GLY A 147 -17.22 -2.27 2.49
C GLY A 147 -17.20 -3.67 1.86
N GLN A 148 -16.08 -4.09 1.27
CA GLN A 148 -15.99 -5.35 0.51
C GLN A 148 -15.40 -6.52 1.31
N HIS A 149 -14.51 -6.26 2.27
CA HIS A 149 -13.94 -7.32 3.12
C HIS A 149 -13.39 -6.79 4.44
N ILE A 150 -13.36 -7.68 5.44
CA ILE A 150 -13.05 -7.34 6.84
C ILE A 150 -11.57 -7.51 7.18
N LYS A 151 -10.85 -8.44 6.52
CA LYS A 151 -9.47 -8.83 6.89
C LYS A 151 -8.43 -8.15 5.99
N SER A 152 -7.32 -7.72 6.60
CA SER A 152 -6.08 -7.21 5.98
C SER A 152 -6.26 -6.38 4.71
N CYS A 153 -7.23 -5.48 4.71
CA CYS A 153 -7.55 -4.62 3.58
C CYS A 153 -6.47 -3.57 3.35
N ALA A 154 -6.11 -3.31 2.08
CA ALA A 154 -5.12 -2.29 1.74
C ALA A 154 -5.48 -0.93 2.34
N LEU A 155 -6.77 -0.56 2.32
CA LEU A 155 -7.26 0.68 2.92
C LEU A 155 -6.99 0.77 4.42
N GLN A 156 -7.28 -0.30 5.16
CA GLN A 156 -7.01 -0.33 6.60
C GLN A 156 -5.50 -0.30 6.88
N ASN A 157 -4.71 -1.00 6.06
CA ASN A 157 -3.27 -1.06 6.21
C ASN A 157 -2.61 0.30 5.98
N VAL A 158 -3.03 1.08 4.97
CA VAL A 158 -2.47 2.44 4.78
C VAL A 158 -2.77 3.36 5.96
N PHE A 159 -3.94 3.25 6.58
CA PHE A 159 -4.23 4.02 7.80
C PHE A 159 -3.35 3.57 8.98
N LYS A 160 -3.11 2.27 9.15
CA LYS A 160 -2.20 1.75 10.19
C LYS A 160 -0.78 2.27 10.00
N ILE A 161 -0.28 2.22 8.76
CA ILE A 161 1.02 2.74 8.34
C ILE A 161 1.11 4.24 8.65
N TYR A 162 0.10 5.02 8.25
CA TYR A 162 0.03 6.46 8.52
C TYR A 162 -0.01 6.79 10.01
N ASN A 163 -0.82 6.08 10.79
CA ASN A 163 -0.93 6.30 12.23
C ASN A 163 0.39 6.01 12.94
N LEU A 164 1.07 4.91 12.56
CA LEU A 164 2.39 4.57 13.07
C LEU A 164 3.43 5.66 12.75
N TRP A 165 3.49 6.07 11.47
CA TRP A 165 4.38 7.15 11.04
C TRP A 165 4.10 8.46 11.79
N SER A 166 2.83 8.86 11.88
CA SER A 166 2.40 10.09 12.54
C SER A 166 2.76 10.09 14.03
N HIS A 167 2.56 8.96 14.71
CA HIS A 167 2.95 8.79 16.12
C HIS A 167 4.47 8.93 16.32
N ASN A 168 5.26 8.27 15.48
CA ASN A 168 6.72 8.32 15.60
C ASN A 168 7.31 9.66 15.16
N ALA A 169 6.75 10.30 14.14
CA ALA A 169 7.10 11.65 13.75
C ALA A 169 6.89 12.62 14.92
N LYS A 170 5.72 12.59 15.57
CA LYS A 170 5.43 13.39 16.77
C LYS A 170 6.44 13.15 17.89
N LYS A 171 6.84 11.90 18.16
CA LYS A 171 7.88 11.60 19.16
C LYS A 171 9.23 12.24 18.82
N LYS A 172 9.65 12.20 17.54
CA LYS A 172 10.87 12.89 17.10
C LYS A 172 10.74 14.41 17.34
N TYR A 173 9.61 15.02 16.96
CA TYR A 173 9.35 16.45 17.20
C TYR A 173 9.39 16.86 18.68
N VAL A 174 8.87 16.03 19.58
CA VAL A 174 8.92 16.30 21.03
C VAL A 174 10.35 16.21 21.56
N LYS A 175 11.16 15.23 21.12
CA LYS A 175 12.58 15.13 21.52
C LYS A 175 13.39 16.35 21.09
N PHE A 176 13.16 16.89 19.89
CA PHE A 176 13.88 18.07 19.40
C PHE A 176 13.44 19.39 20.06
N LYS A 177 12.30 19.45 20.77
CA LYS A 177 11.86 20.64 21.51
C LYS A 177 12.39 20.71 22.95
N ILE A 178 13.00 19.65 23.46
CA ILE A 178 13.47 19.54 24.85
C ILE A 178 15.01 19.74 24.93
N ILE A 179 15.67 20.00 23.80
CA ILE A 179 17.12 20.29 23.72
C ILE A 179 17.31 21.78 23.43
#